data_AF-A0A2V9ZKY9-F1
#
_entry.id   AF-A0A2V9ZKY9-F1
#
_cell.length_a   1.000
_cell.length_b   1.000
_cell.length_c   1.000
_cell.angle_alpha   90.00
_cell.angle_beta   90.00
_cell.angle_gamma   90.00
#
_symmetry.space_group_name_H-M   'P 1'
#
loop_
_entity.id
_entity.type
_entity.pdbx_description
1 polymer ?
#
loop_
_entity_poly.entity_id
_entity_poly.type
_entity_poly.pdbx_seq_one_letter_code
_entity_poly.pdbx_strand_id
1 'polypeptide(L)'
;MPEKKKDVAEGHIQDVFEGRHPSESEKRWAEQTLVPALEKSPEKPIGAPTGTNLDEHGNARFTTISGYPVRRLYTEADLPQDWSYEKYLNHPGEPPFTRGIHATGYRGRLWTMRQFSGFASPEETNQRYKYLLAHGGGGLSVAFDLPTLMGYDSDHAQSEGEVGKCGVAIDSLEDMEILFDGIDLEKTTVSMTINSPASVLWAMYLAVAEKQGADWKKISGTIQNDILKEYIAQK
;
A
#
# COMPACT_ATOMS: atom_id res chain seq x y z
N MET A 1 -39.97 -46.12 9.20
CA MET A 1 -38.54 -45.79 9.06
C MET A 1 -38.36 -44.38 9.60
N PRO A 2 -37.55 -44.16 10.64
CA PRO A 2 -37.34 -42.83 11.18
C PRO A 2 -36.53 -42.01 10.17
N GLU A 3 -36.99 -40.80 9.87
CA GLU A 3 -36.27 -39.82 9.06
C GLU A 3 -34.90 -39.57 9.72
N LYS A 4 -33.82 -39.82 8.97
CA LYS A 4 -32.49 -39.32 9.33
C LYS A 4 -32.59 -37.79 9.42
N LYS A 5 -32.52 -37.24 10.63
CA LYS A 5 -32.02 -35.87 10.81
C LYS A 5 -30.73 -35.79 10.00
N LYS A 6 -30.71 -35.03 8.91
CA LYS A 6 -29.44 -34.59 8.32
C LYS A 6 -28.65 -33.96 9.46
N ASP A 7 -27.43 -34.42 9.69
CA ASP A 7 -26.61 -33.96 10.79
C ASP A 7 -26.46 -32.43 10.69
N VAL A 8 -27.18 -31.71 11.53
CA VAL A 8 -27.14 -30.24 11.64
C VAL A 8 -25.71 -29.80 11.99
N ALA A 9 -24.94 -30.69 12.62
CA ALA A 9 -23.51 -30.55 12.86
C ALA A 9 -22.65 -30.53 11.59
N GLU A 10 -23.04 -31.20 10.49
CA GLU A 10 -22.24 -31.19 9.26
C GLU A 10 -22.33 -29.86 8.50
N GLY A 11 -23.41 -29.09 8.68
CA GLY A 11 -23.61 -27.81 7.97
C GLY A 11 -23.11 -26.57 8.71
N HIS A 12 -23.28 -26.49 10.03
CA HIS A 12 -23.01 -25.26 10.80
C HIS A 12 -21.57 -25.10 11.28
N ILE A 13 -20.81 -26.19 11.37
CA ILE A 13 -19.40 -26.18 11.84
C ILE A 13 -18.46 -26.82 10.83
N GLN A 14 -18.87 -26.95 9.56
CA GLN A 14 -18.04 -27.50 8.48
C GLN A 14 -16.69 -26.77 8.39
N ASP A 15 -16.69 -25.45 8.60
CA ASP A 15 -15.51 -24.61 8.57
C ASP A 15 -14.47 -24.95 9.65
N VAL A 16 -14.89 -25.66 10.72
CA VAL A 16 -13.97 -26.12 11.77
C VAL A 16 -13.14 -27.32 11.29
N PHE A 17 -13.71 -28.19 10.46
CA PHE A 17 -13.08 -29.46 10.06
C PHE A 17 -12.50 -29.44 8.64
N GLU A 18 -13.07 -28.64 7.74
CA GLU A 18 -12.72 -28.67 6.32
C GLU A 18 -11.30 -28.16 6.07
N GLY A 19 -10.43 -29.10 5.63
CA GLY A 19 -9.03 -28.84 5.31
C GLY A 19 -8.14 -28.60 6.53
N ARG A 20 -8.59 -28.95 7.74
CA ARG A 20 -7.91 -28.64 9.01
C ARG A 20 -7.69 -29.89 9.86
N HIS A 21 -6.72 -29.81 10.78
CA HIS A 21 -6.50 -30.80 11.84
C HIS A 21 -6.75 -30.17 13.22
N PRO A 22 -8.01 -29.86 13.58
CA PRO A 22 -8.34 -29.15 14.82
C PRO A 22 -7.99 -29.98 16.05
N SER A 23 -7.58 -29.29 17.12
CA SER A 23 -7.32 -29.89 18.43
C SER A 23 -8.60 -30.47 19.05
N GLU A 24 -8.49 -31.43 19.97
CA GLU A 24 -9.65 -31.97 20.70
C GLU A 24 -10.40 -30.90 21.50
N SER A 25 -9.70 -29.88 22.00
CA SER A 25 -10.32 -28.72 22.62
C SER A 25 -11.14 -27.90 21.63
N GLU A 26 -10.66 -27.75 20.40
CA GLU A 26 -11.36 -27.01 19.35
C GLU A 26 -12.60 -27.74 18.86
N LYS A 27 -12.52 -29.07 18.67
CA LYS A 27 -13.68 -29.90 18.34
C LYS A 27 -14.76 -29.83 19.43
N ARG A 28 -14.34 -29.95 20.69
CA ARG A 28 -15.25 -29.84 21.84
C ARG A 28 -15.91 -28.47 21.91
N TRP A 29 -15.17 -27.39 21.65
CA TRP A 29 -15.74 -26.05 21.57
C TRP A 29 -16.78 -25.95 20.45
N ALA A 30 -16.47 -26.45 19.25
CA ALA A 30 -17.39 -26.42 18.12
C ALA A 30 -18.71 -27.13 18.45
N GLU A 31 -18.65 -28.32 19.04
CA GLU A 31 -19.83 -29.12 19.36
C GLU A 31 -20.60 -28.59 20.57
N GLN A 32 -19.91 -28.30 21.67
CA GLN A 32 -20.55 -28.01 22.96
C GLN A 32 -20.87 -26.52 23.16
N THR A 33 -20.24 -25.64 22.38
CA THR A 33 -20.38 -24.18 22.54
C THR A 33 -20.91 -23.53 21.27
N LEU A 34 -20.27 -23.77 20.12
CA LEU A 34 -20.60 -23.05 18.88
C LEU A 34 -21.95 -23.50 18.32
N VAL A 35 -22.22 -24.81 18.21
CA VAL A 35 -23.50 -25.31 17.69
C VAL A 35 -24.70 -24.77 18.48
N PRO A 36 -24.77 -24.88 19.82
CA PRO A 36 -25.90 -24.33 20.57
C PRO A 36 -26.06 -22.82 20.41
N ALA A 37 -24.96 -22.08 20.22
CA ALA A 37 -25.00 -20.64 20.00
C ALA A 37 -25.60 -20.29 18.63
N LEU A 38 -25.19 -20.98 17.56
CA LEU A 38 -25.70 -20.79 16.20
C LEU A 38 -27.17 -21.21 16.07
N GLU A 39 -27.58 -22.29 16.75
CA GLU A 39 -28.98 -22.71 16.81
C GLU A 39 -29.86 -21.65 17.49
N LYS A 40 -29.35 -21.03 18.57
CA LYS A 40 -30.06 -19.97 19.29
C LYS A 40 -30.09 -18.66 18.49
N SER A 41 -29.01 -18.32 17.82
CA SER A 41 -28.87 -17.07 17.07
C SER A 41 -27.88 -17.25 15.91
N PRO A 42 -28.38 -17.48 14.68
CA PRO A 42 -27.53 -17.59 13.50
C PRO A 42 -26.71 -16.32 13.26
N GLU A 43 -25.53 -16.51 12.70
CA GLU A 43 -24.68 -15.42 12.23
C GLU A 43 -25.36 -14.64 11.10
N LYS A 44 -25.10 -13.34 11.06
CA LYS A 44 -25.71 -12.41 10.09
C LYS A 44 -24.62 -11.79 9.23
N PRO A 45 -24.92 -11.53 7.94
CA PRO A 45 -23.98 -10.84 7.08
C PRO A 45 -23.67 -9.44 7.61
N ILE A 46 -22.44 -8.97 7.38
CA ILE A 46 -22.09 -7.58 7.65
C ILE A 46 -22.72 -6.71 6.56
N GLY A 47 -23.55 -5.74 6.97
CA GLY A 47 -24.26 -4.85 6.06
C GLY A 47 -25.56 -5.44 5.50
N ALA A 48 -26.07 -4.83 4.43
CA ALA A 48 -27.29 -5.31 3.78
C ALA A 48 -27.04 -6.69 3.14
N PRO A 49 -27.98 -7.64 3.24
CA PRO A 49 -27.87 -8.94 2.58
C PRO A 49 -27.87 -8.76 1.06
N THR A 50 -26.76 -9.11 0.43
CA THR A 50 -26.53 -9.04 -1.02
C THR A 50 -25.82 -10.30 -1.50
N GLY A 51 -25.69 -10.51 -2.81
CA GLY A 51 -25.03 -11.69 -3.37
C GLY A 51 -23.53 -11.85 -3.04
N THR A 52 -22.93 -10.90 -2.31
CA THR A 52 -21.51 -10.94 -1.92
C THR A 52 -21.29 -11.44 -0.49
N ASN A 53 -22.23 -11.17 0.42
CA ASN A 53 -22.14 -11.53 1.84
C ASN A 53 -23.13 -12.64 2.22
N LEU A 54 -23.77 -13.28 1.24
CA LEU A 54 -24.58 -14.47 1.41
C LEU A 54 -24.05 -15.64 0.57
N ASP A 55 -24.23 -16.86 1.06
CA ASP A 55 -24.03 -18.08 0.26
C ASP A 55 -25.25 -18.44 -0.60
N GLU A 56 -25.13 -19.52 -1.38
CA GLU A 56 -26.20 -20.04 -2.25
C GLU A 56 -27.44 -20.52 -1.47
N HIS A 57 -27.32 -20.67 -0.15
CA HIS A 57 -28.39 -21.07 0.76
C HIS A 57 -28.93 -19.88 1.57
N GLY A 58 -28.39 -18.68 1.38
CA GLY A 58 -28.79 -17.47 2.10
C GLY A 58 -28.15 -17.31 3.49
N ASN A 59 -27.11 -18.09 3.82
CA ASN A 59 -26.35 -17.92 5.06
C ASN A 59 -25.30 -16.82 4.93
N ALA A 60 -24.93 -16.20 6.04
CA ALA A 60 -23.90 -15.18 6.09
C ALA A 60 -22.53 -15.71 5.61
N ARG A 61 -21.89 -15.00 4.67
CA ARG A 61 -20.49 -15.16 4.30
C ARG A 61 -19.66 -14.03 4.87
N PHE A 62 -18.53 -14.39 5.46
CA PHE A 62 -17.53 -13.45 5.95
C PHE A 62 -16.31 -13.50 5.03
N THR A 63 -16.00 -12.37 4.42
CA THR A 63 -14.87 -12.23 3.51
C THR A 63 -14.11 -10.93 3.80
N THR A 64 -12.86 -10.88 3.36
CA THR A 64 -12.14 -9.61 3.25
C THR A 64 -12.69 -8.79 2.09
N ILE A 65 -12.30 -7.50 2.00
CA ILE A 65 -12.66 -6.63 0.88
C ILE A 65 -12.19 -7.20 -0.47
N SER A 66 -11.09 -7.98 -0.47
CA SER A 66 -10.57 -8.67 -1.66
C SER A 66 -11.28 -9.99 -1.98
N GLY A 67 -12.35 -10.34 -1.25
CA GLY A 67 -13.15 -11.54 -1.49
C GLY A 67 -12.57 -12.84 -0.89
N TYR A 68 -11.53 -12.76 -0.05
CA TYR A 68 -10.99 -13.95 0.61
C TYR A 68 -11.89 -14.37 1.78
N PRO A 69 -12.28 -15.65 1.89
CA PRO A 69 -13.04 -16.16 3.02
C PRO A 69 -12.31 -15.94 4.35
N VAL A 70 -13.05 -15.49 5.36
CA VAL A 70 -12.56 -15.32 6.74
C VAL A 70 -13.24 -16.36 7.60
N ARG A 71 -12.45 -17.26 8.21
CA ARG A 71 -12.97 -18.26 9.14
C ARG A 71 -13.34 -17.61 10.47
N ARG A 72 -14.23 -18.26 11.21
CA ARG A 72 -14.67 -17.82 12.54
C ARG A 72 -13.53 -17.80 13.57
N LEU A 73 -12.61 -18.76 13.44
CA LEU A 73 -11.50 -18.97 14.35
C LEU A 73 -10.28 -19.43 13.55
N TYR A 74 -9.11 -18.86 13.87
CA TYR A 74 -7.82 -19.33 13.38
C TYR A 74 -7.02 -19.91 14.55
N THR A 75 -6.50 -21.13 14.39
CA THR A 75 -5.67 -21.87 15.36
C THR A 75 -4.45 -22.45 14.65
N GLU A 76 -3.62 -23.22 15.36
CA GLU A 76 -2.53 -23.98 14.74
C GLU A 76 -3.01 -24.93 13.64
N ALA A 77 -4.29 -25.33 13.66
CA ALA A 77 -4.90 -26.16 12.62
C ALA A 77 -5.06 -25.47 11.26
N ASP A 78 -4.91 -24.13 11.21
CA ASP A 78 -4.94 -23.32 9.98
C ASP A 78 -3.56 -23.07 9.38
N LEU A 79 -2.49 -23.50 10.06
CA LEU A 79 -1.15 -23.43 9.50
C LEU A 79 -1.05 -24.37 8.29
N PRO A 80 -0.30 -23.98 7.23
CA PRO A 80 -0.03 -24.87 6.10
C PRO A 80 0.50 -26.23 6.55
N GLN A 81 0.19 -27.30 5.80
CA GLN A 81 0.66 -28.65 6.16
C GLN A 81 2.19 -28.77 6.23
N ASP A 82 2.89 -27.97 5.43
CA ASP A 82 4.34 -27.89 5.36
C ASP A 82 4.91 -26.71 6.18
N TRP A 83 4.14 -26.23 7.17
CA TRP A 83 4.53 -25.11 7.99
C TRP A 83 5.84 -25.39 8.75
N SER A 84 6.75 -24.43 8.67
CA SER A 84 7.90 -24.29 9.56
C SER A 84 8.18 -22.80 9.79
N TYR A 85 8.79 -22.49 10.94
CA TYR A 85 9.12 -21.11 11.30
C TYR A 85 10.06 -20.48 10.26
N GLU A 86 11.12 -21.19 9.87
CA GLU A 86 12.18 -20.71 8.98
C GLU A 86 11.67 -20.47 7.56
N LYS A 87 10.67 -21.24 7.10
CA LYS A 87 10.12 -21.12 5.74
C LYS A 87 9.15 -19.95 5.59
N TYR A 88 8.26 -19.76 6.56
CA TYR A 88 7.14 -18.83 6.43
C TYR A 88 7.35 -17.49 7.12
N LEU A 89 8.10 -17.47 8.23
CA LEU A 89 8.30 -16.26 9.04
C LEU A 89 9.75 -15.81 9.03
N ASN A 90 10.65 -16.68 9.48
CA ASN A 90 12.06 -16.44 9.76
C ASN A 90 12.33 -15.18 10.64
N HIS A 91 13.60 -14.86 10.88
CA HIS A 91 14.05 -13.67 11.60
C HIS A 91 13.99 -12.41 10.71
N PRO A 92 13.75 -11.21 11.29
CA PRO A 92 13.80 -9.97 10.52
C PRO A 92 15.20 -9.77 9.93
N GLY A 93 15.29 -9.31 8.68
CA GLY A 93 16.54 -9.17 7.95
C GLY A 93 17.02 -10.46 7.26
N GLU A 94 16.27 -11.55 7.35
CA GLU A 94 16.57 -12.81 6.64
C GLU A 94 15.42 -13.21 5.70
N PRO A 95 15.71 -13.86 4.55
CA PRO A 95 14.67 -14.40 3.67
C PRO A 95 13.70 -15.32 4.44
N PRO A 96 12.38 -15.28 4.16
CA PRO A 96 11.69 -14.54 3.10
C PRO A 96 11.34 -13.08 3.45
N PHE A 97 11.92 -12.52 4.51
CA PHE A 97 11.70 -11.15 5.00
C PHE A 97 10.27 -10.84 5.44
N THR A 98 9.46 -11.86 5.77
CA THR A 98 8.09 -11.70 6.27
C THR A 98 8.02 -10.78 7.48
N ARG A 99 9.07 -10.78 8.32
CA ARG A 99 9.17 -9.93 9.52
C ARG A 99 9.91 -8.60 9.29
N GLY A 100 10.23 -8.27 8.04
CA GLY A 100 10.89 -7.04 7.62
C GLY A 100 12.30 -7.28 7.04
N ILE A 101 12.72 -6.39 6.15
CA ILE A 101 14.02 -6.45 5.45
C ILE A 101 15.23 -6.01 6.30
N HIS A 102 14.98 -5.45 7.49
CA HIS A 102 16.03 -4.93 8.38
C HIS A 102 15.96 -5.62 9.75
N ALA A 103 17.09 -6.13 10.24
CA ALA A 103 17.15 -6.88 11.49
C ALA A 103 16.71 -6.10 12.73
N THR A 104 16.92 -4.77 12.76
CA THR A 104 16.54 -3.91 13.89
C THR A 104 15.20 -3.19 13.71
N GLY A 105 14.61 -3.26 12.51
CA GLY A 105 13.38 -2.56 12.15
C GLY A 105 13.36 -1.10 12.63
N TYR A 106 12.21 -0.68 13.19
CA TYR A 106 12.00 0.70 13.65
C TYR A 106 12.72 1.06 14.97
N ARG A 107 13.36 0.09 15.64
CA ARG A 107 14.25 0.38 16.78
C ARG A 107 15.59 0.95 16.31
N GLY A 108 16.02 0.59 15.10
CA GLY A 108 17.23 1.14 14.49
C GLY A 108 16.97 2.46 13.78
N ARG A 109 15.96 2.50 12.90
CA ARG A 109 15.58 3.70 12.15
C ARG A 109 14.07 3.71 11.90
N LEU A 110 13.41 4.81 12.24
CA LEU A 110 12.01 5.02 11.88
C LEU A 110 11.83 5.07 10.36
N TRP A 111 10.62 4.79 9.88
CA TRP A 111 10.28 5.02 8.48
C TRP A 111 10.45 6.50 8.14
N THR A 112 10.77 6.79 6.88
CA THR A 112 10.85 8.18 6.40
C THR A 112 9.44 8.78 6.35
N MET A 113 9.19 9.83 7.12
CA MET A 113 7.98 10.65 6.95
C MET A 113 8.15 11.52 5.71
N ARG A 114 7.52 11.11 4.61
CA ARG A 114 7.65 11.76 3.30
C ARG A 114 6.27 12.22 2.82
N GLN A 115 6.02 13.52 2.91
CA GLN A 115 4.75 14.08 2.47
C GLN A 115 4.77 14.28 0.95
N PHE A 116 3.71 13.80 0.29
CA PHE A 116 3.45 14.08 -1.12
C PHE A 116 2.91 15.49 -1.25
N SER A 117 3.62 16.33 -2.01
CA SER A 117 3.33 17.75 -2.12
C SER A 117 3.79 18.30 -3.46
N GLY A 118 3.02 19.25 -3.98
CA GLY A 118 3.25 19.97 -5.22
C GLY A 118 1.94 20.64 -5.59
N PHE A 119 1.97 21.95 -5.85
CA PHE A 119 0.81 22.74 -6.25
C PHE A 119 1.27 24.08 -6.81
N ALA A 120 0.60 24.55 -7.85
CA ALA A 120 0.84 25.82 -8.51
C ALA A 120 2.29 25.97 -9.01
N SER A 121 2.96 27.06 -8.66
CA SER A 121 4.30 27.38 -9.19
C SER A 121 5.43 26.64 -8.46
N PRO A 122 6.63 26.55 -9.08
CA PRO A 122 7.84 26.07 -8.42
C PRO A 122 8.18 26.82 -7.12
N GLU A 123 7.98 28.14 -7.06
CA GLU A 123 8.23 28.96 -5.88
C GLU A 123 7.29 28.60 -4.72
N GLU A 124 5.99 28.47 -4.99
CA GLU A 124 4.99 28.13 -3.98
C GLU A 124 5.24 26.72 -3.44
N THR A 125 5.57 25.78 -4.32
CA THR A 125 5.93 24.42 -3.93
C THR A 125 7.25 24.38 -3.14
N ASN A 126 8.27 25.17 -3.52
CA ASN A 126 9.51 25.29 -2.77
C ASN A 126 9.28 25.82 -1.33
N GLN A 127 8.46 26.86 -1.19
CA GLN A 127 8.07 27.39 0.13
C GLN A 127 7.40 26.30 0.98
N ARG A 128 6.53 25.50 0.35
CA ARG A 128 5.89 24.36 1.01
C ARG A 128 6.90 23.28 1.42
N TYR A 129 7.89 22.96 0.59
CA TYR A 129 8.95 22.02 0.95
C TYR A 129 9.78 22.48 2.13
N LYS A 130 10.23 23.74 2.14
CA LYS A 130 10.94 24.35 3.27
C LYS A 130 10.11 24.28 4.54
N TYR A 131 8.80 24.58 4.46
CA TYR A 131 7.88 24.42 5.59
C TYR A 131 7.83 22.97 6.09
N LEU A 132 7.66 21.98 5.21
CA LEU A 132 7.55 20.57 5.58
C LEU A 132 8.83 20.05 6.25
N LEU A 133 10.01 20.39 5.70
CA LEU A 133 11.30 20.02 6.26
C LEU A 133 11.51 20.63 7.66
N ALA A 134 11.14 21.90 7.84
CA ALA A 134 11.23 22.58 9.13
C ALA A 134 10.32 21.97 10.22
N HIS A 135 9.24 21.29 9.83
CA HIS A 135 8.25 20.69 10.75
C HIS A 135 8.39 19.16 10.88
N GLY A 136 9.59 18.62 10.63
CA GLY A 136 9.91 17.21 10.89
C GLY A 136 9.75 16.28 9.67
N GLY A 137 9.56 16.82 8.47
CA GLY A 137 9.65 16.05 7.23
C GLY A 137 11.05 15.45 7.05
N GLY A 138 11.15 14.13 6.95
CA GLY A 138 12.42 13.40 6.77
C GLY A 138 12.82 13.22 5.29
N GLY A 139 12.02 13.74 4.37
CA GLY A 139 12.20 13.66 2.93
C GLY A 139 11.03 14.32 2.18
N LEU A 140 11.25 14.62 0.90
CA LEU A 140 10.26 15.25 0.02
C LEU A 140 9.68 14.26 -0.97
N SER A 141 8.41 14.40 -1.35
CA SER A 141 7.83 13.70 -2.50
C SER A 141 7.13 14.70 -3.42
N VAL A 142 7.63 14.82 -4.64
CA VAL A 142 7.18 15.78 -5.64
C VAL A 142 5.94 15.26 -6.36
N ALA A 143 4.88 16.06 -6.34
CA ALA A 143 3.69 15.91 -7.16
C ALA A 143 3.77 16.86 -8.35
N PHE A 144 3.83 16.33 -9.58
CA PHE A 144 3.83 17.14 -10.80
C PHE A 144 2.41 17.35 -11.31
N ASP A 145 2.19 18.45 -12.03
CA ASP A 145 0.91 18.71 -12.67
C ASP A 145 0.66 17.77 -13.87
N LEU A 146 -0.55 17.82 -14.43
CA LEU A 146 -0.92 16.92 -15.53
C LEU A 146 -0.08 17.18 -16.81
N PRO A 147 0.15 18.43 -17.26
CA PRO A 147 1.07 18.71 -18.38
C PRO A 147 2.44 18.07 -18.22
N THR A 148 3.13 18.31 -17.10
CA THR A 148 4.45 17.73 -16.83
C THR A 148 4.39 16.21 -16.76
N LEU A 149 3.33 15.62 -16.16
CA LEU A 149 3.16 14.15 -16.13
C LEU A 149 3.01 13.55 -17.55
N MET A 150 2.37 14.29 -18.46
CA MET A 150 2.14 13.89 -19.84
C MET A 150 3.28 14.27 -20.80
N GLY A 151 4.26 15.05 -20.34
CA GLY A 151 5.40 15.49 -21.15
C GLY A 151 5.07 16.66 -22.08
N TYR A 152 4.13 17.52 -21.69
CA TYR A 152 3.84 18.78 -22.38
C TYR A 152 4.37 19.96 -21.58
N ASP A 153 4.88 20.96 -22.29
CA ASP A 153 5.18 22.28 -21.72
C ASP A 153 3.88 23.02 -21.36
N SER A 154 3.95 23.96 -20.42
CA SER A 154 2.79 24.73 -19.94
C SER A 154 2.06 25.53 -21.02
N ASP A 155 2.73 25.93 -22.10
CA ASP A 155 2.14 26.69 -23.22
C ASP A 155 1.55 25.80 -24.32
N HIS A 156 1.68 24.48 -24.21
CA HIS A 156 1.10 23.55 -25.14
C HIS A 156 -0.44 23.60 -25.09
N ALA A 157 -1.10 23.48 -26.24
CA ALA A 157 -2.56 23.60 -26.32
C ALA A 157 -3.33 22.57 -25.45
N GLN A 158 -2.72 21.40 -25.18
CA GLN A 158 -3.31 20.37 -24.30
C GLN A 158 -3.11 20.65 -22.80
N SER A 159 -2.32 21.67 -22.45
CA SER A 159 -2.03 22.06 -21.06
C SER A 159 -3.03 23.08 -20.51
N GLU A 160 -3.84 23.71 -21.37
CA GLU A 160 -4.80 24.74 -21.00
C GLU A 160 -5.74 24.27 -19.87
N GLY A 161 -5.73 24.99 -18.75
CA GLY A 161 -6.58 24.72 -17.58
C GLY A 161 -6.06 23.65 -16.60
N GLU A 162 -4.92 23.03 -16.87
CA GLU A 162 -4.33 21.98 -16.02
C GLU A 162 -2.95 22.34 -15.44
N VAL A 163 -2.30 23.39 -15.96
CA VAL A 163 -1.01 23.92 -15.45
C VAL A 163 -1.10 24.25 -13.96
N GLY A 164 -0.24 23.64 -13.15
CA GLY A 164 -0.11 23.89 -11.71
C GLY A 164 -1.32 23.45 -10.85
N LYS A 165 -2.33 22.80 -11.42
CA LYS A 165 -3.61 22.54 -10.71
C LYS A 165 -3.54 21.37 -9.74
N CYS A 166 -2.92 20.28 -10.15
CA CYS A 166 -2.83 19.02 -9.38
C CYS A 166 -1.41 18.73 -8.86
N GLY A 167 -0.46 19.61 -9.16
CA GLY A 167 0.95 19.46 -8.85
C GLY A 167 1.73 20.70 -9.24
N VAL A 168 3.05 20.66 -9.11
CA VAL A 168 3.93 21.71 -9.60
C VAL A 168 4.15 21.58 -11.11
N ALA A 169 4.08 22.71 -11.83
CA ALA A 169 4.44 22.79 -13.25
C ALA A 169 5.97 22.86 -13.39
N ILE A 170 6.54 21.98 -14.23
CA ILE A 170 7.98 21.95 -14.54
C ILE A 170 8.14 21.76 -16.05
N ASP A 171 8.61 22.81 -16.73
CA ASP A 171 8.85 22.79 -18.18
C ASP A 171 10.36 22.73 -18.47
N SER A 172 11.17 23.31 -17.59
CA SER A 172 12.58 23.57 -17.83
C SER A 172 13.46 23.26 -16.62
N LEU A 173 14.79 23.36 -16.83
CA LEU A 173 15.74 23.29 -15.74
C LEU A 173 15.57 24.46 -14.75
N GLU A 174 15.18 25.65 -15.22
CA GLU A 174 14.98 26.83 -14.36
C GLU A 174 13.89 26.58 -13.32
N ASP A 175 12.79 25.94 -13.72
CA ASP A 175 11.71 25.56 -12.79
C ASP A 175 12.19 24.58 -11.72
N MET A 176 13.03 23.61 -12.12
CA MET A 176 13.62 22.65 -11.19
C MET A 176 14.61 23.31 -10.22
N GLU A 177 15.34 24.32 -10.68
CA GLU A 177 16.25 25.13 -9.85
C GLU A 177 15.46 25.91 -8.79
N ILE A 178 14.37 26.55 -9.19
CA ILE A 178 13.47 27.26 -8.28
C ILE A 178 12.84 26.29 -7.28
N LEU A 179 12.35 25.14 -7.76
CA LEU A 179 11.71 24.12 -6.93
C LEU A 179 12.60 23.66 -5.77
N PHE A 180 13.91 23.55 -5.99
CA PHE A 180 14.87 23.08 -5.00
C PHE A 180 15.82 24.17 -4.46
N ASP A 181 15.54 25.44 -4.74
CA ASP A 181 16.32 26.54 -4.19
C ASP A 181 16.37 26.48 -2.66
N GLY A 182 17.57 26.61 -2.08
CA GLY A 182 17.81 26.54 -0.64
C GLY A 182 17.54 25.17 0.00
N ILE A 183 17.40 24.10 -0.77
CA ILE A 183 17.27 22.71 -0.27
C ILE A 183 18.50 21.92 -0.71
N ASP A 184 19.28 21.44 0.27
CA ASP A 184 20.48 20.62 0.03
C ASP A 184 20.08 19.22 -0.47
N LEU A 185 20.24 18.97 -1.78
CA LEU A 185 19.87 17.71 -2.43
C LEU A 185 20.81 16.54 -2.11
N GLU A 186 22.03 16.78 -1.61
CA GLU A 186 22.92 15.71 -1.16
C GLU A 186 22.44 15.11 0.17
N LYS A 187 21.84 15.95 1.04
CA LYS A 187 21.37 15.53 2.37
C LYS A 187 19.87 15.25 2.45
N THR A 188 19.09 15.81 1.52
CA THR A 188 17.63 15.63 1.49
C THR A 188 17.27 14.48 0.57
N THR A 189 16.57 13.48 1.09
CA THR A 189 16.04 12.43 0.21
C THR A 189 14.81 12.94 -0.53
N VAL A 190 14.78 12.85 -1.85
CA VAL A 190 13.68 13.32 -2.70
C VAL A 190 13.09 12.17 -3.50
N SER A 191 11.77 12.04 -3.49
CA SER A 191 11.03 11.15 -4.38
C SER A 191 10.30 11.98 -5.44
N MET A 192 10.31 11.55 -6.69
CA MET A 192 9.61 12.18 -7.80
C MET A 192 8.58 11.20 -8.36
N THR A 193 7.30 11.56 -8.25
CA THR A 193 6.19 10.73 -8.76
C THR A 193 5.98 11.04 -10.24
N ILE A 194 6.91 10.55 -11.07
CA ILE A 194 6.96 10.80 -12.50
C ILE A 194 7.24 9.49 -13.24
N ASN A 195 6.60 9.27 -14.40
CA ASN A 195 6.71 8.04 -15.19
C ASN A 195 7.08 8.34 -16.63
N SER A 196 6.14 8.77 -17.48
CA SER A 196 6.37 8.89 -18.93
C SER A 196 7.58 9.78 -19.29
N PRO A 197 7.73 11.01 -18.74
CA PRO A 197 8.93 11.82 -18.96
C PRO A 197 9.96 11.69 -17.82
N ALA A 198 9.96 10.58 -17.06
CA ALA A 198 10.81 10.44 -15.88
C ALA A 198 12.31 10.63 -16.17
N SER A 199 12.79 10.22 -17.34
CA SER A 199 14.20 10.40 -17.74
C SER A 199 14.59 11.87 -17.86
N VAL A 200 13.69 12.73 -18.36
CA VAL A 200 13.92 14.17 -18.54
C VAL A 200 13.95 14.85 -17.18
N LEU A 201 12.94 14.61 -16.33
CA LEU A 201 12.87 15.20 -14.99
C LEU A 201 14.00 14.70 -14.08
N TRP A 202 14.43 13.44 -14.25
CA TRP A 202 15.61 12.92 -13.57
C TRP A 202 16.90 13.62 -13.98
N ALA A 203 17.09 13.88 -15.28
CA ALA A 203 18.23 14.64 -15.77
C ALA A 203 18.25 16.07 -15.22
N MET A 204 17.10 16.75 -15.20
CA MET A 204 16.96 18.08 -14.59
C MET A 204 17.33 18.05 -13.10
N TYR A 205 16.79 17.10 -12.34
CA TYR A 205 17.10 16.95 -10.91
C TYR A 205 18.61 16.75 -10.65
N LEU A 206 19.26 15.89 -11.43
CA LEU A 206 20.71 15.66 -11.32
C LEU A 206 21.54 16.89 -11.68
N ALA A 207 21.12 17.65 -12.70
CA ALA A 207 21.78 18.90 -13.09
C ALA A 207 21.66 19.97 -11.99
N VAL A 208 20.49 20.09 -11.33
CA VAL A 208 20.32 20.98 -10.17
C VAL A 208 21.22 20.56 -9.02
N ALA A 209 21.26 19.26 -8.69
CA ALA A 209 22.12 18.76 -7.63
C ALA A 209 23.61 19.01 -7.93
N GLU A 210 24.05 18.82 -9.18
CA GLU A 210 25.41 19.14 -9.62
C GLU A 210 25.71 20.65 -9.49
N LYS A 211 24.79 21.53 -9.90
CA LYS A 211 24.93 22.99 -9.73
C LYS A 211 25.02 23.40 -8.26
N GLN A 212 24.40 22.65 -7.34
CA GLN A 212 24.54 22.84 -5.89
C GLN A 212 25.87 22.27 -5.34
N GLY A 213 26.65 21.55 -6.15
CA GLY A 213 27.92 20.94 -5.77
C GLY A 213 27.80 19.53 -5.16
N ALA A 214 26.66 18.86 -5.31
CA ALA A 214 26.44 17.51 -4.79
C ALA A 214 27.19 16.44 -5.61
N ASP A 215 27.72 15.42 -4.93
CA ASP A 215 28.20 14.20 -5.58
C ASP A 215 27.01 13.29 -5.92
N TRP A 216 26.80 12.99 -7.19
CA TRP A 216 25.72 12.10 -7.66
C TRP A 216 25.68 10.75 -6.93
N LYS A 217 26.82 10.24 -6.46
CA LYS A 217 26.90 8.96 -5.72
C LYS A 217 26.27 9.01 -4.33
N LYS A 218 26.07 10.20 -3.78
CA LYS A 218 25.47 10.42 -2.46
C LYS A 218 24.02 10.83 -2.50
N ILE A 219 23.52 11.21 -3.69
CA ILE A 219 22.11 11.53 -3.88
C ILE A 219 21.25 10.32 -3.55
N SER A 220 20.28 10.52 -2.67
CA SER A 220 19.33 9.49 -2.26
C SER A 220 17.93 9.88 -2.65
N GLY A 221 17.22 9.01 -3.36
CA GLY A 221 15.88 9.34 -3.83
C GLY A 221 15.19 8.19 -4.53
N THR A 222 14.06 8.51 -5.16
CA THR A 222 13.28 7.56 -5.93
C THR A 222 12.58 8.28 -7.06
N ILE A 223 12.71 7.78 -8.29
CA ILE A 223 11.80 8.11 -9.38
C ILE A 223 10.79 6.97 -9.51
N GLN A 224 9.52 7.27 -9.74
CA GLN A 224 8.49 6.21 -9.81
C GLN A 224 8.75 5.28 -11.00
N ASN A 225 8.89 5.84 -12.21
CA ASN A 225 9.36 5.15 -13.42
C ASN A 225 8.75 3.75 -13.65
N ASP A 226 7.47 3.56 -13.31
CA ASP A 226 6.73 2.34 -13.58
C ASP A 226 5.68 2.65 -14.65
N ILE A 227 6.06 2.39 -15.89
CA ILE A 227 5.23 2.66 -17.07
C ILE A 227 4.13 1.60 -17.26
N LEU A 228 4.29 0.40 -16.70
CA LEU A 228 3.31 -0.67 -16.90
C LEU A 228 2.01 -0.37 -16.15
N LYS A 229 2.11 0.17 -14.93
CA LYS A 229 0.92 0.58 -14.16
C LYS A 229 0.15 1.75 -14.78
N GLU A 230 0.79 2.60 -15.58
CA GLU A 230 0.14 3.72 -16.29
C GLU A 230 -0.95 3.17 -17.21
N TYR A 231 -0.63 2.14 -18.00
CA TYR A 231 -1.60 1.52 -18.90
C TYR A 231 -2.76 0.81 -18.17
N ILE A 232 -2.53 0.35 -16.94
CA ILE A 232 -3.49 -0.48 -16.19
C ILE A 232 -4.45 0.38 -15.35
N ALA A 233 -3.94 1.37 -14.61
CA ALA A 233 -4.67 1.97 -13.50
C ALA A 233 -4.46 3.47 -13.30
N GLN A 234 -3.43 4.07 -13.90
CA GLN A 234 -3.11 5.49 -13.73
C GLN A 234 -3.37 6.19 -15.06
N LYS A 235 -4.63 6.62 -15.24
CA LYS A 235 -5.11 7.40 -16.40
C LYS A 235 -5.44 8.82 -16.00
#